data_AF-A0A2H3DPV2-F1
#
_entry.id   AF-A0A2H3DPV2-F1
#
_cell.length_a   1.000
_cell.length_b   1.000
_cell.length_c   1.000
_cell.angle_alpha   90.00
_cell.angle_beta   90.00
_cell.angle_gamma   90.00
#
_symmetry.space_group_name_H-M   'P 1'
#
loop_
_entity.id
_entity.type
_entity.pdbx_description
1 polymer ?
#
loop_
_entity_poly.entity_id
_entity_poly.type
_entity_poly.pdbx_seq_one_letter_code
_entity_poly.pdbx_strand_id
1 'polypeptide(L)'
;MPLWPMSSVDHSRWTLTKLCSKWRAICLSFPRLWSNIHLHVRDKKPRKSIRTLNLQVHRSGTHPLKSHIHCILYEGPLFTKVLISSRLRMEDALFVDSRICASQIAHIAGSLPDPSAIYIMSPKPSLPMTGDYFALRNAPSLRNIGGDINLLGHCDLPWTQIKSDTYPSSVGKRKNFPFLERIHLSIEYREMCVSSKDIVSPNTMAIRAPHLV
;
A
#
# COMPACT_ATOMS: atom_id res chain seq x y z
N MET A 1 -13.04 -10.57 -10.07
CA MET A 1 -12.35 -10.40 -8.77
C MET A 1 -11.36 -11.54 -8.64
N PRO A 2 -10.03 -11.34 -8.56
CA PRO A 2 -9.18 -12.42 -8.09
C PRO A 2 -9.48 -12.57 -6.59
N LEU A 3 -10.17 -13.64 -6.24
CA LEU A 3 -10.28 -14.09 -4.87
C LEU A 3 -8.85 -14.38 -4.42
N TRP A 4 -8.23 -13.44 -3.70
CA TRP A 4 -6.93 -13.67 -3.10
C TRP A 4 -7.11 -14.85 -2.13
N PRO A 5 -6.37 -15.95 -2.30
CA PRO A 5 -6.55 -17.13 -1.46
C PRO A 5 -6.21 -16.74 -0.02
N MET A 6 -7.24 -16.59 0.81
CA MET A 6 -7.15 -16.35 2.26
C MET A 6 -6.59 -17.57 3.03
N SER A 7 -6.03 -18.56 2.35
CA SER A 7 -5.24 -19.61 2.98
C SER A 7 -4.02 -18.98 3.64
N SER A 8 -3.75 -19.34 4.89
CA SER A 8 -2.66 -18.82 5.71
C SER A 8 -1.27 -19.19 5.17
N VAL A 9 -0.85 -18.56 4.06
CA VAL A 9 0.43 -18.82 3.40
C VAL A 9 1.61 -18.51 4.34
N ASP A 10 1.42 -17.70 5.38
CA ASP A 10 2.47 -17.43 6.37
C ASP A 10 2.96 -18.66 7.12
N HIS A 11 2.09 -19.64 7.35
CA HIS A 11 2.51 -20.85 8.05
C HIS A 11 3.56 -21.63 7.25
N SER A 12 3.55 -21.55 5.92
CA SER A 12 4.47 -22.33 5.06
C SER A 12 5.94 -22.06 5.40
N ARG A 13 6.34 -20.79 5.51
CA ARG A 13 7.74 -20.39 5.73
C ARG A 13 8.25 -20.79 7.11
N TRP A 14 7.43 -20.57 8.14
CA TRP A 14 7.76 -20.97 9.49
C TRP A 14 7.80 -22.49 9.65
N THR A 15 6.92 -23.22 8.95
CA THR A 15 6.92 -24.69 8.93
C THR A 15 8.19 -25.24 8.31
N LEU A 16 8.69 -24.66 7.20
CA LEU A 16 9.97 -25.08 6.60
C LEU A 16 11.13 -24.98 7.59
N THR A 17 11.15 -23.95 8.43
CA THR A 17 12.20 -23.82 9.48
C THR A 17 12.08 -24.84 10.61
N LYS A 18 11.02 -25.65 10.65
CA LYS A 18 10.80 -26.69 11.67
C LYS A 18 11.05 -28.11 11.17
N LEU A 19 11.19 -28.33 9.85
CA LEU A 19 11.32 -29.68 9.29
C LEU A 19 12.64 -30.36 9.67
N CYS A 20 13.78 -29.84 9.21
CA CYS A 20 15.11 -30.33 9.59
C CYS A 20 16.14 -29.19 9.58
N SER A 21 17.34 -29.45 10.09
CA SER A 21 18.43 -28.46 10.17
C SER A 21 18.82 -27.90 8.80
N LYS A 22 18.85 -28.75 7.76
CA LYS A 22 19.17 -28.35 6.38
C LYS A 22 18.13 -27.37 5.81
N TRP A 23 16.84 -27.67 5.95
CA TRP A 23 15.77 -26.76 5.51
C TRP A 23 15.74 -25.45 6.29
N ARG A 24 16.02 -25.50 7.60
CA ARG A 24 16.17 -24.30 8.41
C ARG A 24 17.32 -23.43 7.90
N ALA A 25 18.49 -24.00 7.65
CA ALA A 25 19.65 -23.27 7.13
C ALA A 25 19.33 -22.60 5.78
N ILE A 26 18.73 -23.35 4.85
CA ILE A 26 18.26 -22.83 3.56
C ILE A 26 17.29 -21.66 3.77
N CYS A 27 16.23 -21.83 4.56
CA CYS A 27 15.25 -20.76 4.76
C CYS A 27 15.85 -19.49 5.37
N LEU A 28 16.84 -19.64 6.26
CA LEU A 28 17.53 -18.51 6.89
C LEU A 28 18.54 -17.84 5.97
N SER A 29 19.07 -18.54 4.95
CA SER A 29 20.01 -17.96 3.97
C SER A 29 19.34 -17.14 2.86
N PHE A 30 17.99 -17.14 2.77
CA PHE A 30 17.25 -16.36 1.76
C PHE A 30 16.40 -15.27 2.41
N PRO A 31 16.95 -14.06 2.64
CA PRO A 31 16.22 -12.95 3.26
C PRO A 31 14.92 -12.57 2.53
N ARG A 32 14.90 -12.69 1.19
CA ARG A 32 13.72 -12.45 0.35
C ARG A 32 12.50 -13.30 0.77
N LEU A 33 12.70 -14.50 1.33
CA LEU A 33 11.59 -15.31 1.84
C LEU A 33 10.85 -14.63 3.00
N TRP A 34 11.52 -13.74 3.74
CA TRP A 34 10.99 -13.04 4.91
C TRP A 34 10.46 -11.64 4.59
N SER A 35 10.68 -11.15 3.37
CA SER A 35 10.27 -9.81 2.92
C SER A 35 8.77 -9.60 2.77
N ASN A 36 8.03 -10.67 2.44
CA ASN A 36 6.58 -10.57 2.28
C ASN A 36 5.90 -10.89 3.61
N ILE A 37 5.50 -9.90 4.38
CA ILE A 37 4.97 -10.06 5.73
C ILE A 37 3.45 -10.09 5.62
N HIS A 38 2.82 -11.23 5.92
CA HIS A 38 1.39 -11.24 6.21
C HIS A 38 1.23 -11.48 7.70
N LEU A 39 0.42 -10.65 8.34
CA LEU A 39 0.22 -10.72 9.78
C LEU A 39 -1.26 -10.61 10.07
N HIS A 40 -1.81 -11.66 10.66
CA HIS A 40 -3.19 -11.70 11.09
C HIS A 40 -3.28 -11.60 12.61
N VAL A 41 -3.68 -10.44 13.12
CA VAL A 41 -3.78 -10.16 14.55
C VAL A 41 -5.23 -10.30 15.00
N ARG A 42 -5.60 -11.54 15.35
CA ARG A 42 -6.86 -11.86 16.05
C ARG A 42 -6.71 -11.95 17.56
N ASP A 43 -5.49 -12.16 18.05
CA ASP A 43 -5.29 -12.52 19.45
C ASP A 43 -5.34 -11.32 20.38
N LYS A 44 -5.94 -11.52 21.56
CA LYS A 44 -5.84 -10.59 22.71
C LYS A 44 -4.40 -10.40 23.20
N LYS A 45 -3.48 -11.27 22.77
CA LYS A 45 -2.06 -11.31 23.18
C LYS A 45 -1.16 -10.93 22.00
N PRO A 46 -1.04 -9.64 21.63
CA PRO A 46 -0.30 -9.21 20.43
C PRO A 46 1.20 -9.49 20.51
N ARG A 47 1.75 -9.75 21.72
CA ARG A 47 3.19 -9.94 21.94
C ARG A 47 3.77 -11.04 21.06
N LYS A 48 3.02 -12.12 20.82
CA LYS A 48 3.45 -13.19 19.90
C LYS A 48 3.51 -12.69 18.46
N SER A 49 2.45 -12.03 17.98
CA SER A 49 2.39 -11.44 16.65
C SER A 49 3.49 -10.40 16.42
N ILE A 50 3.74 -9.53 17.41
CA ILE A 50 4.81 -8.53 17.37
C ILE A 50 6.19 -9.20 17.35
N ARG A 51 6.40 -10.26 18.14
CA ARG A 51 7.67 -11.00 18.11
C ARG A 51 7.89 -11.68 16.77
N THR A 52 6.85 -12.28 16.19
CA THR A 52 6.89 -12.86 14.84
C THR A 52 7.21 -11.79 13.81
N LEU A 53 6.54 -10.63 13.86
CA LEU A 53 6.78 -9.51 12.96
C LEU A 53 8.24 -9.03 13.05
N ASN A 54 8.74 -8.74 14.26
CA ASN A 54 10.14 -8.34 14.46
C ASN A 54 11.11 -9.37 13.90
N LEU A 55 10.84 -10.66 14.10
CA LEU A 55 11.71 -11.72 13.61
C LEU A 55 11.69 -11.81 12.08
N GLN A 56 10.54 -11.61 11.41
CA GLN A 56 10.49 -11.54 9.94
C GLN A 56 11.24 -10.32 9.41
N VAL A 57 10.98 -9.14 10.01
CA VAL A 57 11.64 -7.86 9.65
C VAL A 57 13.16 -7.93 9.84
N HIS A 58 13.62 -8.67 10.85
CA HIS A 58 15.06 -8.91 11.06
C HIS A 58 15.62 -9.88 10.02
N ARG A 59 14.94 -11.00 9.75
CA ARG A 59 15.40 -12.03 8.80
C ARG A 59 15.36 -11.57 7.35
N SER A 60 14.56 -10.59 7.00
CA SER A 60 14.56 -9.98 5.66
C SER A 60 15.79 -9.12 5.38
N GLY A 61 16.61 -8.81 6.39
CA GLY A 61 17.88 -8.10 6.21
C GLY A 61 17.68 -6.72 5.59
N THR A 62 18.27 -6.46 4.43
CA THR A 62 18.12 -5.20 3.69
C THR A 62 17.06 -5.26 2.59
N HIS A 63 16.38 -6.39 2.40
CA HIS A 63 15.43 -6.52 1.30
C HIS A 63 14.19 -5.65 1.52
N PRO A 64 13.59 -5.13 0.42
CA PRO A 64 12.31 -4.45 0.48
C PRO A 64 11.22 -5.31 1.13
N LEU A 65 10.32 -4.67 1.86
CA LEU A 65 9.24 -5.29 2.61
C LEU A 65 7.91 -4.98 1.94
N LYS A 66 7.13 -6.03 1.73
CA LYS A 66 5.71 -5.94 1.37
C LYS A 66 4.94 -6.41 2.58
N SER A 67 4.16 -5.54 3.20
CA SER A 67 3.45 -5.85 4.43
C SER A 67 1.94 -5.85 4.20
N HIS A 68 1.29 -6.89 4.67
CA HIS A 68 -0.15 -7.05 4.72
C HIS A 68 -0.55 -7.36 6.16
N ILE A 69 -1.04 -6.36 6.87
CA ILE A 69 -1.34 -6.46 8.28
C ILE A 69 -2.85 -6.33 8.45
N HIS A 70 -3.45 -7.41 8.95
CA HIS A 70 -4.87 -7.49 9.23
C HIS A 70 -5.09 -7.54 10.74
N CYS A 71 -5.64 -6.48 11.31
CA CYS A 71 -5.90 -6.31 12.74
C CYS A 71 -7.42 -6.20 12.98
N ILE A 72 -7.97 -6.84 14.01
CA ILE A 72 -9.46 -6.85 14.22
C ILE A 72 -9.85 -6.37 15.63
N LEU A 73 -8.98 -6.56 16.63
CA LEU A 73 -9.38 -6.50 18.03
C LEU A 73 -8.43 -5.71 18.93
N TYR A 74 -7.49 -4.92 18.39
CA TYR A 74 -6.37 -4.44 19.19
C TYR A 74 -6.13 -2.92 19.15
N GLU A 75 -6.16 -2.30 20.33
CA GLU A 75 -5.63 -0.95 20.56
C GLU A 75 -4.11 -1.05 20.74
N GLY A 76 -3.31 -0.61 19.77
CA GLY A 76 -1.87 -0.84 19.87
C GLY A 76 -0.94 0.00 18.99
N PRO A 77 -0.20 0.97 19.58
CA PRO A 77 0.98 1.61 18.96
C PRO A 77 2.22 0.70 18.87
N LEU A 78 2.10 -0.60 19.17
CA LEU A 78 3.26 -1.51 19.19
C LEU A 78 3.65 -1.98 17.78
N PHE A 79 2.68 -2.18 16.89
CA PHE A 79 2.98 -2.52 15.49
C PHE A 79 3.56 -1.32 14.75
N THR A 80 3.07 -0.11 15.06
CA THR A 80 3.58 1.13 14.48
C THR A 80 5.07 1.28 14.77
N LYS A 81 5.56 0.97 15.98
CA LYS A 81 7.00 1.01 16.29
C LYS A 81 7.84 0.11 15.39
N VAL A 82 7.40 -1.12 15.12
CA VAL A 82 8.14 -2.07 14.27
C VAL A 82 8.10 -1.65 12.80
N LEU A 83 6.97 -1.09 12.35
CA LEU A 83 6.83 -0.57 10.99
C LEU A 83 7.66 0.70 10.78
N ILE A 84 7.62 1.62 11.75
CA ILE A 84 8.43 2.83 11.74
C ILE A 84 9.92 2.49 11.74
N SER A 85 10.36 1.47 12.51
CA SER A 85 11.77 1.06 12.50
C SER A 85 12.19 0.36 11.21
N SER A 86 11.24 -0.13 10.41
CA SER A 86 11.48 -0.78 9.11
C SER A 86 11.07 0.08 7.90
N ARG A 87 10.74 1.35 8.14
CA ARG A 87 10.15 2.28 7.17
C ARG A 87 10.92 2.44 5.87
N LEU A 88 12.26 2.49 5.93
CA LEU A 88 13.12 2.70 4.76
C LEU A 88 13.13 1.51 3.79
N ARG A 89 12.58 0.37 4.24
CA ARG A 89 12.49 -0.84 3.43
C ARG A 89 11.08 -1.12 2.96
N MET A 90 10.05 -0.40 3.44
CA MET A 90 8.66 -0.69 3.08
C MET A 90 8.33 -0.21 1.67
N GLU A 91 8.00 -1.14 0.78
CA GLU A 91 7.60 -0.87 -0.61
C GLU A 91 6.07 -0.80 -0.72
N ASP A 92 5.39 -1.77 -0.10
CA ASP A 92 3.92 -1.89 -0.10
C ASP A 92 3.41 -2.09 1.32
N ALA A 93 2.36 -1.36 1.67
CA ALA A 93 1.72 -1.46 2.98
C ALA A 93 0.20 -1.57 2.83
N LEU A 94 -0.33 -2.76 3.10
CA LEU A 94 -1.76 -3.01 3.17
C LEU A 94 -2.16 -3.16 4.65
N PHE A 95 -2.97 -2.22 5.12
CA PHE A 95 -3.57 -2.23 6.44
C PHE A 95 -5.06 -2.55 6.31
N VAL A 96 -5.46 -3.65 6.94
CA VAL A 96 -6.87 -4.02 7.04
C VAL A 96 -7.25 -4.00 8.51
N ASP A 97 -8.04 -3.02 8.93
CA ASP A 97 -8.55 -3.01 10.30
C ASP A 97 -9.95 -2.45 10.40
N SER A 98 -10.77 -3.14 11.20
CA SER A 98 -12.10 -2.70 11.64
C SER A 98 -12.13 -1.42 12.47
N ARG A 99 -10.99 -1.06 13.07
CA ARG A 99 -10.85 -0.12 14.18
C ARG A 99 -9.49 0.54 14.25
N ILE A 100 -8.66 0.52 13.19
CA ILE A 100 -7.48 1.39 13.19
C ILE A 100 -8.03 2.80 13.36
N CYS A 101 -7.82 3.36 14.55
CA CYS A 101 -7.93 4.78 14.74
C CYS A 101 -6.86 5.34 13.82
N ALA A 102 -7.27 5.94 12.72
CA ALA A 102 -6.93 7.33 12.53
C ALA A 102 -5.52 7.73 13.04
N SER A 103 -5.44 8.08 14.32
CA SER A 103 -4.22 8.46 15.02
C SER A 103 -3.03 7.50 14.83
N GLN A 104 -3.24 6.18 14.79
CA GLN A 104 -2.19 5.19 14.55
C GLN A 104 -1.66 5.23 13.11
N ILE A 105 -2.53 5.43 12.12
CA ILE A 105 -2.09 5.67 10.74
C ILE A 105 -1.34 6.99 10.67
N ALA A 106 -1.82 8.06 11.30
CA ALA A 106 -1.11 9.34 11.34
C ALA A 106 0.35 9.18 11.83
N HIS A 107 0.56 8.43 12.91
CA HIS A 107 1.90 8.16 13.43
C HIS A 107 2.80 7.42 12.43
N ILE A 108 2.23 6.48 11.67
CA ILE A 108 2.95 5.74 10.64
C ILE A 108 3.20 6.64 9.42
N ALA A 109 2.17 7.30 8.92
CA ALA A 109 2.15 8.14 7.73
C ALA A 109 3.20 9.24 7.76
N GLY A 110 3.27 10.01 8.86
CA GLY A 110 4.30 11.04 9.03
C GLY A 110 5.72 10.48 9.14
N SER A 111 5.86 9.15 9.30
CA SER A 111 7.12 8.45 9.52
C SER A 111 7.45 7.46 8.41
N LEU A 112 6.68 7.36 7.31
CA LEU A 112 6.93 6.43 6.22
C LEU A 112 7.49 7.20 5.01
N PRO A 113 8.81 7.17 4.75
CA PRO A 113 9.41 7.98 3.70
C PRO A 113 9.08 7.44 2.30
N ASP A 114 8.86 6.14 2.11
CA ASP A 114 8.87 5.54 0.76
C ASP A 114 7.74 4.55 0.37
N PRO A 115 6.57 4.47 1.01
CA PRO A 115 5.57 3.50 0.59
C PRO A 115 5.08 3.88 -0.81
N SER A 116 5.28 2.99 -1.78
CA SER A 116 4.81 3.19 -3.15
C SER A 116 3.30 2.98 -3.25
N ALA A 117 2.77 2.12 -2.38
CA ALA A 117 1.36 1.79 -2.29
C ALA A 117 0.88 1.69 -0.83
N ILE A 118 -0.24 2.35 -0.53
CA ILE A 118 -0.95 2.21 0.75
C ILE A 118 -2.39 1.79 0.50
N TYR A 119 -2.82 0.72 1.17
CA TYR A 119 -4.19 0.26 1.12
C TYR A 119 -4.80 0.24 2.52
N ILE A 120 -5.94 0.90 2.72
CA ILE A 120 -6.62 1.02 4.03
C ILE A 120 -8.03 0.47 3.89
N MET A 121 -8.26 -0.76 4.37
CA MET A 121 -9.58 -1.39 4.28
C MET A 121 -10.25 -1.49 5.65
N SER A 122 -11.50 -1.02 5.75
CA SER A 122 -12.37 -1.30 6.90
C SER A 122 -13.32 -2.45 6.58
N PRO A 123 -13.32 -3.55 7.36
CA PRO A 123 -14.28 -4.65 7.22
C PRO A 123 -15.71 -4.27 7.64
N LYS A 124 -15.95 -3.10 8.23
CA LYS A 124 -17.30 -2.62 8.60
C LYS A 124 -17.51 -1.20 8.10
N PRO A 125 -18.75 -0.84 7.68
CA PRO A 125 -19.08 0.55 7.38
C PRO A 125 -18.75 1.40 8.60
N SER A 126 -17.76 2.29 8.47
CA SER A 126 -17.29 3.12 9.56
C SER A 126 -18.43 4.02 10.03
N LEU A 127 -18.63 4.08 11.35
CA LEU A 127 -19.37 5.19 11.95
C LEU A 127 -18.66 6.50 11.54
N PRO A 128 -19.40 7.61 11.37
CA PRO A 128 -18.80 8.90 11.05
C PRO A 128 -17.71 9.20 12.08
N MET A 129 -16.45 9.25 11.63
CA MET A 129 -15.34 9.58 12.50
C MET A 129 -15.38 11.09 12.75
N THR A 130 -15.77 11.46 13.98
CA THR A 130 -15.64 12.83 14.47
C THR A 130 -14.23 12.98 15.06
N GLY A 131 -13.24 13.31 14.23
CA GLY A 131 -11.88 13.55 14.74
C GLY A 131 -10.77 13.47 13.70
N ASP A 132 -9.87 14.43 13.82
CA ASP A 132 -8.55 14.65 13.21
C ASP A 132 -8.17 13.87 11.94
N TYR A 133 -7.87 14.63 10.90
CA TYR A 133 -7.34 14.18 9.62
C TYR A 133 -5.97 13.49 9.74
N PHE A 134 -5.69 12.47 8.93
CA PHE A 134 -4.36 11.84 8.85
C PHE A 134 -3.50 12.55 7.82
N ALA A 135 -2.34 13.06 8.21
CA ALA A 135 -1.38 13.65 7.28
C ALA A 135 -0.52 12.56 6.62
N LEU A 136 -0.90 12.17 5.41
CA LEU A 136 -0.06 11.41 4.47
C LEU A 136 0.71 12.34 3.52
N ARG A 137 0.60 13.67 3.69
CA ARG A 137 1.28 14.68 2.86
C ARG A 137 2.80 14.48 2.74
N ASN A 138 3.43 13.86 3.73
CA ASN A 138 4.88 13.65 3.81
C ASN A 138 5.34 12.30 3.21
N ALA A 139 4.53 11.65 2.38
CA ALA A 139 4.89 10.42 1.68
C ALA A 139 5.25 10.70 0.20
N PRO A 140 6.47 11.18 -0.11
CA PRO A 140 6.85 11.66 -1.45
C PRO A 140 6.89 10.56 -2.53
N SER A 141 6.95 9.30 -2.11
CA SER A 141 7.00 8.14 -3.00
C SER A 141 5.62 7.50 -3.20
N LEU A 142 4.57 8.00 -2.55
CA LEU A 142 3.23 7.41 -2.61
C LEU A 142 2.62 7.60 -4.00
N ARG A 143 2.42 6.50 -4.71
CA ARG A 143 1.85 6.50 -6.07
C ARG A 143 0.52 5.78 -6.15
N ASN A 144 0.30 4.80 -5.29
CA ASN A 144 -0.90 3.96 -5.36
C ASN A 144 -1.64 4.05 -4.03
N ILE A 145 -2.94 4.24 -4.10
CA ILE A 145 -3.79 4.22 -2.92
C ILE A 145 -4.97 3.29 -3.13
N GLY A 146 -5.45 2.68 -2.07
CA GLY A 146 -6.73 2.00 -2.13
C GLY A 146 -7.37 1.86 -0.78
N GLY A 147 -8.66 1.54 -0.75
CA GLY A 147 -9.33 1.37 0.53
C GLY A 147 -10.78 1.80 0.61
N ASP A 148 -11.24 1.96 1.85
CA ASP A 148 -12.54 2.55 2.15
C ASP A 148 -12.50 4.05 1.83
N ILE A 149 -13.35 4.43 0.88
CA ILE A 149 -13.54 5.79 0.38
C ILE A 149 -13.77 6.77 1.53
N ASN A 150 -14.58 6.40 2.54
CA ASN A 150 -14.85 7.29 3.67
C ASN A 150 -13.58 7.56 4.48
N LEU A 151 -12.74 6.56 4.70
CA LEU A 151 -11.47 6.73 5.41
C LEU A 151 -10.50 7.58 4.61
N LEU A 152 -10.40 7.35 3.31
CA LEU A 152 -9.52 8.11 2.42
C LEU A 152 -9.93 9.58 2.30
N GLY A 153 -11.23 9.89 2.39
CA GLY A 153 -11.75 11.26 2.42
C GLY A 153 -11.29 12.06 3.64
N HIS A 154 -10.85 11.39 4.71
CA HIS A 154 -10.28 12.01 5.92
C HIS A 154 -8.75 12.02 5.93
N CYS A 155 -8.10 11.58 4.86
CA CYS A 155 -6.64 11.63 4.73
C CYS A 155 -6.21 12.87 3.93
N ASP A 156 -5.25 13.63 4.46
CA ASP A 156 -4.50 14.63 3.69
C ASP A 156 -3.45 13.89 2.84
N LEU A 157 -3.82 13.63 1.59
CA LEU A 157 -3.08 12.81 0.64
C LEU A 157 -2.34 13.68 -0.37
N PRO A 158 -1.13 13.27 -0.82
CA PRO A 158 -0.41 13.95 -1.89
C PRO A 158 -1.04 13.60 -3.25
N TRP A 159 -2.29 14.04 -3.50
CA TRP A 159 -3.08 13.70 -4.69
C TRP A 159 -2.34 13.93 -6.02
N THR A 160 -1.48 14.94 -6.07
CA THR A 160 -0.65 15.25 -7.25
C THR A 160 0.33 14.14 -7.63
N GLN A 161 0.68 13.25 -6.70
CA GLN A 161 1.65 12.16 -6.90
C GLN A 161 0.99 10.81 -7.16
N ILE A 162 -0.29 10.66 -6.79
CA ILE A 162 -1.06 9.43 -6.96
C ILE A 162 -1.31 9.19 -8.45
N LYS A 163 -1.03 7.97 -8.89
CA LYS A 163 -1.15 7.49 -10.27
C LYS A 163 -2.26 6.47 -10.44
N SER A 164 -2.59 5.73 -9.38
CA SER A 164 -3.68 4.77 -9.40
C SER A 164 -4.39 4.72 -8.07
N ASP A 165 -5.69 4.51 -8.13
CA ASP A 165 -6.56 4.20 -7.03
C ASP A 165 -7.15 2.79 -7.20
N THR A 166 -7.36 2.09 -6.09
CA THR A 166 -8.00 0.77 -6.10
C THR A 166 -9.02 0.67 -4.99
N TYR A 167 -10.29 0.57 -5.38
CA TYR A 167 -11.39 0.44 -4.44
C TYR A 167 -11.91 -1.00 -4.42
N PRO A 168 -12.25 -1.55 -3.23
CA PRO A 168 -12.89 -2.85 -3.18
C PRO A 168 -14.24 -2.79 -3.91
N SER A 169 -14.48 -3.78 -4.77
CA SER A 169 -15.69 -3.89 -5.61
C SER A 169 -17.02 -3.97 -4.83
N SER A 170 -16.96 -4.09 -3.50
CA SER A 170 -18.11 -4.01 -2.60
C SER A 170 -18.68 -2.59 -2.47
N VAL A 171 -17.96 -1.56 -2.89
CA VAL A 171 -18.52 -0.24 -3.15
C VAL A 171 -19.33 -0.37 -4.45
N GLY A 172 -20.59 -0.75 -4.30
CA GLY A 172 -21.50 -0.98 -5.42
C GLY A 172 -21.44 0.14 -6.46
N LYS A 173 -21.61 -0.23 -7.73
CA LYS A 173 -21.61 0.66 -8.90
C LYS A 173 -22.28 2.01 -8.57
N ARG A 174 -21.47 3.07 -8.55
CA ARG A 174 -21.85 4.49 -8.45
C ARG A 174 -22.79 4.84 -7.29
N LYS A 175 -22.21 5.01 -6.10
CA LYS A 175 -22.68 6.10 -5.22
C LYS A 175 -21.91 7.36 -5.64
N ASN A 176 -22.62 8.44 -5.95
CA ASN A 176 -22.03 9.76 -6.19
C ASN A 176 -21.37 10.22 -4.89
N PHE A 177 -20.06 10.06 -4.82
CA PHE A 177 -19.26 10.68 -3.78
C PHE A 177 -18.66 11.95 -4.40
N PRO A 178 -19.12 13.16 -4.02
CA PRO A 178 -18.66 14.42 -4.62
C PRO A 178 -17.15 14.62 -4.53
N PHE A 179 -16.48 13.96 -3.57
CA PHE A 179 -15.04 14.01 -3.46
C PHE A 179 -14.32 13.01 -4.37
N LEU A 180 -14.95 11.89 -4.76
CA LEU A 180 -14.42 11.04 -5.83
C LEU A 180 -14.50 11.76 -7.17
N GLU A 181 -15.53 12.57 -7.40
CA GLU A 181 -15.54 13.49 -8.54
C GLU A 181 -14.37 14.47 -8.46
N ARG A 182 -14.06 15.06 -7.29
CA ARG A 182 -12.84 15.88 -7.15
C ARG A 182 -11.55 15.10 -7.41
N ILE A 183 -11.46 13.85 -6.96
CA ILE A 183 -10.29 12.99 -7.19
C ILE A 183 -10.17 12.65 -8.68
N HIS A 184 -11.24 12.15 -9.30
CA HIS A 184 -11.27 11.85 -10.72
C HIS A 184 -11.02 13.10 -11.57
N LEU A 185 -11.65 14.24 -11.28
CA LEU A 185 -11.40 15.50 -11.97
C LEU A 185 -9.94 15.95 -11.81
N SER A 186 -9.32 15.74 -10.64
CA SER A 186 -7.90 16.07 -10.44
C SER A 186 -6.96 15.14 -11.23
N ILE A 187 -7.35 13.88 -11.44
CA ILE A 187 -6.61 12.89 -12.23
C ILE A 187 -6.82 13.14 -13.73
N GLU A 188 -8.06 13.32 -14.19
CA GLU A 188 -8.43 13.60 -15.58
C GLU A 188 -7.83 14.94 -16.06
N TYR A 189 -7.89 15.99 -15.23
CA TYR A 189 -7.24 17.27 -15.55
C TYR A 189 -5.73 17.11 -15.78
N ARG A 190 -5.07 16.22 -15.04
CA ARG A 190 -3.65 15.91 -15.24
C ARG A 190 -3.40 15.19 -16.56
N GLU A 191 -4.22 14.19 -16.90
CA GLU A 191 -4.10 13.50 -18.20
C GLU A 191 -4.30 14.48 -19.37
N MET A 192 -5.23 15.42 -19.22
CA MET A 192 -5.43 16.51 -20.20
C MET A 192 -4.23 17.46 -20.30
N CYS A 193 -3.59 17.83 -19.18
CA CYS A 193 -2.40 18.69 -19.20
C CYS A 193 -1.13 18.00 -19.72
N VAL A 194 -1.02 16.68 -19.59
CA VAL A 194 0.13 15.90 -20.11
C VAL A 194 -0.02 15.64 -21.62
N SER A 195 -1.25 15.54 -22.14
CA SER A 195 -1.55 15.30 -23.56
C SER A 195 -1.24 16.50 -24.48
N SER A 196 -1.04 17.71 -23.95
CA SER A 196 -0.88 18.92 -24.77
C SER A 196 0.57 19.21 -25.25
N LYS A 197 1.50 18.25 -25.16
CA LYS A 197 2.90 18.44 -25.63
C LYS A 197 3.39 17.50 -26.73
N ASP A 198 2.59 16.55 -27.22
CA ASP A 198 2.98 15.64 -28.30
C ASP A 198 2.11 15.76 -29.56
N ILE A 199 1.89 16.99 -30.04
CA ILE A 199 1.49 17.22 -31.44
C ILE A 199 2.58 18.05 -32.11
N VAL A 200 3.71 17.40 -32.42
CA VAL A 200 4.55 17.81 -33.54
C VAL A 200 3.98 17.12 -34.78
N SER A 201 3.43 17.94 -35.67
CA SER A 201 2.80 17.54 -36.94
C SER A 201 3.79 16.83 -37.88
N PRO A 202 3.35 15.82 -38.67
CA PRO A 202 4.14 15.24 -39.74
C PRO A 202 4.05 16.12 -40.99
N ASN A 203 5.09 16.91 -41.27
CA ASN A 203 5.24 17.52 -42.59
C ASN A 203 5.96 16.55 -43.52
N THR A 204 5.15 15.74 -44.21
CA THR A 204 5.48 15.15 -45.50
C THR A 204 5.44 16.27 -46.54
N MET A 205 6.60 16.62 -47.11
CA MET A 205 6.67 17.29 -48.41
C MET A 205 7.76 16.63 -49.24
N ALA A 206 7.33 15.75 -50.14
CA ALA A 206 8.13 15.26 -51.24
C ALA A 206 8.27 16.39 -52.28
N ILE A 207 9.50 16.75 -52.64
CA ILE A 207 9.78 17.53 -53.86
C ILE A 207 10.94 16.86 -54.60
N ARG A 208 10.70 16.70 -55.90
CA ARG A 208 11.44 15.96 -56.93
C ARG A 208 12.91 16.34 -57.05
N ALA A 209 13.72 15.33 -57.40
CA ALA A 209 15.00 15.51 -58.08
C ALA A 209 14.78 15.84 -59.57
N PRO A 210 15.58 16.73 -60.18
CA PRO A 210 15.81 16.72 -61.60
C PRO A 210 17.04 15.86 -61.93
N HIS A 211 16.86 14.94 -62.88
CA HIS A 211 17.94 14.46 -63.73
C HIS A 211 18.50 15.65 -64.54
N LEU A 212 19.82 15.69 -64.77
CA LEU A 212 20.43 15.64 -66.10
C LEU A 212 21.96 15.81 -66.03
N VAL A 213 22.61 14.87 -66.74
CA VAL A 213 23.92 14.86 -67.43
C VAL A 213 25.17 15.23 -66.65
#